data_AF-A0A8T9SQP4-F1
#
_entry.id   AF-A0A8T9SQP4-F1
#
_cell.length_a   1.000
_cell.length_b   1.000
_cell.length_c   1.000
_cell.angle_alpha   90.00
_cell.angle_beta   90.00
_cell.angle_gamma   90.00
#
_symmetry.space_group_name_H-M   'P 1'
#
loop_
_entity.id
_entity.type
_entity.pdbx_description
1 polymer ?
#
loop_
_entity_poly.entity_id
_entity_poly.type
_entity_poly.pdbx_seq_one_letter_code
_entity_poly.pdbx_strand_id
1 'polypeptide(L)'
;MSYDLLVFSKEAAPKTRTEFMGWYDAQTEWKEEHIYSDPAITTHELRAWLMEMEQTFPDMNGPNTTDGHKSDYETDYSIGRVVIYAAFSWSLAKEAHETAHRLARKYQVGFYDPSFEGPILLPENGDLGLIEEVDQQNPGLKKPWWKLR
;
A
#
# COMPACT_ATOMS: atom_id res chain seq x y z
N MET A 1 -7.16 4.69 -17.29
CA MET A 1 -6.00 4.69 -16.37
C MET A 1 -6.53 4.28 -15.01
N SER A 2 -5.83 3.40 -14.30
CA SER A 2 -6.14 3.04 -12.92
C SER A 2 -5.47 4.03 -11.97
N TYR A 3 -6.03 4.14 -10.77
CA TYR A 3 -5.36 4.73 -9.63
C TYR A 3 -4.87 3.60 -8.74
N ASP A 4 -3.57 3.55 -8.50
CA ASP A 4 -2.90 2.40 -7.89
C ASP A 4 -2.36 2.74 -6.50
N LEU A 5 -2.48 1.81 -5.57
CA LEU A 5 -1.92 1.89 -4.21
C LEU A 5 -1.22 0.59 -3.82
N LEU A 6 -0.21 0.73 -2.97
CA LEU A 6 0.47 -0.39 -2.33
C LEU A 6 0.36 -0.26 -0.81
N VAL A 7 -0.09 -1.32 -0.15
CA VAL A 7 0.10 -1.51 1.29
C VAL A 7 1.02 -2.69 1.57
N PHE A 8 1.78 -2.63 2.66
CA PHE A 8 2.86 -3.58 2.91
C PHE A 8 3.12 -3.88 4.39
N SER A 9 3.73 -5.04 4.68
CA SER A 9 4.19 -5.37 6.03
C SER A 9 5.42 -4.53 6.40
N LYS A 10 5.36 -3.87 7.56
CA LYS A 10 6.45 -3.03 8.07
C LYS A 10 7.71 -3.84 8.42
N GLU A 11 7.55 -5.12 8.75
CA GLU A 11 8.65 -6.02 9.10
C GLU A 11 9.48 -6.41 7.87
N ALA A 12 8.83 -6.48 6.71
CA ALA A 12 9.46 -6.88 5.45
C ALA A 12 10.04 -5.70 4.67
N ALA A 13 9.44 -4.51 4.78
CA ALA A 13 9.81 -3.37 3.98
C ALA A 13 11.16 -2.75 4.39
N PRO A 14 12.03 -2.40 3.42
CA PRO A 14 13.21 -1.60 3.68
C PRO A 14 12.88 -0.23 4.27
N LYS A 15 13.83 0.33 5.03
CA LYS A 15 13.64 1.60 5.75
C LYS A 15 14.18 2.83 5.03
N THR A 16 14.77 2.65 3.84
CA THR A 16 15.28 3.74 3.00
C THR A 16 14.55 3.76 1.67
N ARG A 17 14.39 4.94 1.06
CA ARG A 17 13.63 5.09 -0.20
C ARG A 17 14.26 4.26 -1.31
N THR A 18 15.58 4.33 -1.47
CA THR A 18 16.29 3.61 -2.54
C THR A 18 16.12 2.10 -2.42
N GLU A 19 16.29 1.53 -1.23
CA GLU A 19 16.10 0.10 -1.02
C GLU A 19 14.63 -0.29 -1.17
N PHE A 20 13.71 0.54 -0.68
CA PHE A 20 12.28 0.32 -0.83
C PHE A 20 11.86 0.28 -2.29
N MET A 21 12.35 1.18 -3.14
CA MET A 21 12.00 1.18 -4.56
C MET A 21 12.50 -0.07 -5.27
N GLY A 22 13.74 -0.51 -5.01
CA GLY A 22 14.23 -1.77 -5.56
C GLY A 22 13.45 -2.99 -5.05
N TRP A 23 13.00 -2.95 -3.78
CA TRP A 23 12.13 -3.98 -3.21
C TRP A 23 10.73 -3.95 -3.83
N TYR A 24 10.12 -2.77 -4.00
CA TYR A 24 8.83 -2.56 -4.66
C TYR A 24 8.83 -3.11 -6.08
N ASP A 25 9.86 -2.79 -6.86
CA ASP A 25 10.02 -3.31 -8.22
C ASP A 25 10.01 -4.85 -8.19
N ALA A 26 10.80 -5.47 -7.30
CA ALA A 26 10.82 -6.92 -7.15
C ALA A 26 9.49 -7.54 -6.69
N GLN A 27 8.74 -6.87 -5.79
CA GLN A 27 7.42 -7.33 -5.37
C GLN A 27 6.41 -7.31 -6.52
N THR A 28 6.47 -6.30 -7.37
CA THR A 28 5.55 -6.09 -8.51
C THR A 28 5.97 -6.83 -9.78
N GLU A 29 7.03 -7.63 -9.74
CA GLU A 29 7.34 -8.63 -10.79
C GLU A 29 6.45 -9.89 -10.69
N TRP A 30 5.72 -10.06 -9.57
CA TRP A 30 4.78 -11.16 -9.35
C TRP A 30 5.39 -12.56 -9.50
N LYS A 31 6.60 -12.76 -8.96
CA LYS A 31 7.38 -14.02 -9.08
C LYS A 31 7.11 -15.07 -8.00
N GLU A 32 6.25 -14.79 -7.01
CA GLU A 32 5.90 -15.75 -5.96
C GLU A 32 5.11 -16.96 -6.52
N GLU A 33 5.38 -18.16 -5.99
CA GLU A 33 4.72 -19.41 -6.39
C GLU A 33 3.35 -19.59 -5.71
N HIS A 34 2.41 -18.69 -5.96
CA HIS A 34 1.01 -18.82 -5.53
C HIS A 34 0.05 -18.01 -6.40
N ILE A 35 -1.24 -18.12 -6.12
CA ILE A 35 -2.28 -17.31 -6.75
C ILE A 35 -2.37 -15.97 -6.00
N TYR A 36 -2.44 -14.86 -6.73
CA TYR A 36 -2.47 -13.50 -6.16
C TYR A 36 -3.88 -13.02 -5.75
N SER A 37 -4.90 -13.87 -5.86
CA SER A 37 -6.26 -13.60 -5.39
C SER A 37 -6.61 -14.33 -4.08
N ASP A 38 -5.66 -15.05 -3.48
CA ASP A 38 -5.89 -15.77 -2.23
C ASP A 38 -5.50 -14.92 -1.01
N PRO A 39 -6.46 -14.37 -0.24
CA PRO A 39 -6.15 -13.62 0.98
C PRO A 39 -5.47 -14.48 2.05
N ALA A 40 -5.46 -15.82 1.91
CA ALA A 40 -4.80 -16.72 2.83
C ALA A 40 -3.27 -16.64 2.84
N ILE A 41 -2.67 -16.13 1.76
CA ILE A 41 -1.21 -16.12 1.59
C ILE A 41 -0.52 -14.96 2.30
N THR A 42 -1.25 -13.89 2.63
CA THR A 42 -0.69 -12.66 3.19
C THR A 42 -0.76 -12.62 4.72
N THR A 43 -0.04 -11.66 5.31
CA THR A 43 0.01 -11.43 6.77
C THR A 43 -1.37 -11.14 7.37
N HIS A 44 -1.49 -11.29 8.69
CA HIS A 44 -2.75 -11.07 9.39
C HIS A 44 -3.25 -9.62 9.24
N GLU A 45 -2.33 -8.65 9.35
CA GLU A 45 -2.59 -7.22 9.29
C GLU A 45 -3.01 -6.78 7.87
N LEU A 46 -2.30 -7.26 6.84
CA LEU A 46 -2.66 -7.00 5.44
C LEU A 46 -4.00 -7.62 5.08
N ARG A 47 -4.29 -8.83 5.57
CA ARG A 47 -5.59 -9.47 5.36
C ARG A 47 -6.71 -8.68 6.03
N ALA A 48 -6.51 -8.20 7.25
CA ALA A 48 -7.50 -7.38 7.95
C ALA A 48 -7.76 -6.06 7.21
N TRP A 49 -6.71 -5.44 6.65
CA TRP A 49 -6.84 -4.28 5.76
C TRP A 49 -7.70 -4.59 4.53
N LEU A 50 -7.40 -5.69 3.83
CA LEU A 50 -8.11 -6.12 2.63
C LEU A 50 -9.61 -6.36 2.91
N MET A 51 -9.92 -7.13 3.95
CA MET A 51 -11.30 -7.48 4.31
C MET A 51 -12.17 -6.26 4.64
N GLU A 52 -11.59 -5.16 5.14
CA GLU A 52 -12.33 -3.90 5.34
C GLU A 52 -12.36 -3.04 4.07
N MET A 53 -11.31 -3.07 3.25
CA MET A 53 -11.30 -2.36 1.97
C MET A 53 -12.37 -2.91 1.01
N GLU A 54 -12.53 -4.23 0.95
CA GLU A 54 -13.53 -4.93 0.13
C GLU A 54 -14.99 -4.57 0.47
N GLN A 55 -15.25 -3.98 1.65
CA GLN A 55 -16.60 -3.52 2.02
C GLN A 55 -17.03 -2.30 1.21
N THR A 56 -16.08 -1.52 0.70
CA THR A 56 -16.33 -0.34 -0.15
C THR A 56 -15.87 -0.62 -1.58
N PHE A 57 -14.75 -1.32 -1.75
CA PHE A 57 -14.08 -1.57 -3.01
C PHE A 57 -13.99 -3.08 -3.26
N PRO A 58 -15.07 -3.74 -3.71
CA PRO A 58 -15.08 -5.19 -3.86
C PRO A 58 -14.01 -5.67 -4.85
N ASP A 59 -13.40 -6.82 -4.55
CA ASP A 59 -12.43 -7.47 -5.43
C ASP A 59 -13.11 -7.93 -6.73
N MET A 60 -12.61 -7.43 -7.86
CA MET A 60 -13.06 -7.80 -9.21
C MET A 60 -12.76 -9.26 -9.57
N ASN A 61 -11.76 -9.88 -8.91
CA ASN A 61 -11.31 -11.24 -9.15
C ASN A 61 -11.60 -12.17 -7.94
N GLY A 62 -12.35 -11.67 -6.96
CA GLY A 62 -12.61 -12.35 -5.69
C GLY A 62 -13.66 -13.46 -5.79
N PRO A 63 -13.75 -14.33 -4.78
CA PRO A 63 -14.68 -15.47 -4.76
C PRO A 63 -16.17 -15.06 -4.74
N ASN A 64 -16.47 -13.79 -4.46
CA ASN A 64 -17.83 -13.26 -4.36
C ASN A 64 -18.28 -12.49 -5.62
N THR A 65 -17.50 -12.54 -6.70
CA THR A 65 -17.81 -11.83 -7.95
C THR A 65 -19.03 -12.44 -8.65
N THR A 66 -19.90 -11.58 -9.19
CA THR A 66 -21.07 -12.01 -9.98
C THR A 66 -20.97 -11.39 -11.38
N ASP A 67 -21.17 -12.20 -12.43
CA ASP A 67 -20.97 -11.86 -13.86
C ASP A 67 -21.89 -10.74 -14.44
N GLY A 68 -22.54 -9.92 -13.60
CA GLY A 68 -23.65 -9.06 -14.01
C GLY A 68 -23.38 -7.56 -14.10
N HIS A 69 -22.47 -6.99 -13.30
CA HIS A 69 -22.33 -5.53 -13.18
C HIS A 69 -20.91 -5.10 -12.87
N LYS A 70 -20.22 -4.51 -13.86
CA LYS A 70 -18.99 -3.77 -13.61
C LYS A 70 -19.33 -2.47 -12.89
N SER A 71 -18.97 -2.38 -11.62
CA SER A 71 -19.06 -1.16 -10.83
C SER A 71 -17.75 -0.39 -10.93
N ASP A 72 -17.79 0.94 -10.92
CA ASP A 72 -16.57 1.76 -10.79
C ASP A 72 -15.80 1.45 -9.49
N TYR A 73 -16.47 0.85 -8.50
CA TYR A 73 -15.89 0.44 -7.22
C TYR A 73 -15.18 -0.92 -7.26
N GLU A 74 -15.37 -1.73 -8.30
CA GLU A 74 -14.59 -2.96 -8.47
C GLU A 74 -13.10 -2.62 -8.55
N THR A 75 -12.31 -3.32 -7.76
CA THR A 75 -10.87 -3.07 -7.61
C THR A 75 -10.13 -4.34 -7.92
N ASP A 76 -9.03 -4.23 -8.68
CA ASP A 76 -8.14 -5.35 -8.94
C ASP A 76 -7.12 -5.44 -7.80
N TYR A 77 -7.20 -6.48 -6.99
CA TYR A 77 -6.26 -6.75 -5.92
C TYR A 77 -5.24 -7.81 -6.34
N SER A 78 -3.96 -7.51 -6.15
CA SER A 78 -2.86 -8.47 -6.23
C SER A 78 -2.26 -8.64 -4.84
N ILE A 79 -2.48 -9.83 -4.27
CA ILE A 79 -2.13 -10.20 -2.90
C ILE A 79 -0.82 -10.98 -2.93
N GLY A 80 0.25 -10.34 -2.48
CA GLY A 80 1.54 -10.97 -2.20
C GLY A 80 1.69 -11.32 -0.72
N ARG A 81 2.73 -12.09 -0.37
CA ARG A 81 2.95 -12.52 1.02
C ARG A 81 3.11 -11.35 1.99
N VAL A 82 3.72 -10.28 1.51
CA VAL A 82 4.09 -9.10 2.31
C VAL A 82 3.60 -7.77 1.73
N VAL A 83 2.86 -7.81 0.62
CA VAL A 83 2.26 -6.65 -0.03
C VAL A 83 0.82 -6.93 -0.47
N ILE A 84 0.01 -5.88 -0.57
CA ILE A 84 -1.21 -5.89 -1.38
C ILE A 84 -1.14 -4.68 -2.31
N TYR A 85 -1.25 -4.93 -3.60
CA TYR A 85 -1.41 -3.90 -4.63
C TYR A 85 -2.88 -3.82 -5.02
N ALA A 86 -3.41 -2.61 -5.13
CA ALA A 86 -4.81 -2.37 -5.43
C ALA A 86 -4.94 -1.35 -6.57
N ALA A 87 -5.60 -1.74 -7.65
CA ALA A 87 -5.84 -0.90 -8.81
C ALA A 87 -7.31 -0.49 -8.88
N PHE A 88 -7.58 0.77 -8.54
CA PHE A 88 -8.90 1.38 -8.48
C PHE A 88 -9.26 2.08 -9.80
N SER A 89 -10.55 2.35 -10.02
CA SER A 89 -10.95 3.33 -11.01
C SER A 89 -10.40 4.72 -10.66
N TRP A 90 -9.85 5.44 -11.64
CA TRP A 90 -9.35 6.81 -11.45
C TRP A 90 -10.42 7.77 -10.93
N SER A 91 -11.70 7.54 -11.25
CA SER A 91 -12.82 8.36 -10.76
C SER A 91 -12.95 8.32 -9.23
N LEU A 92 -12.43 7.28 -8.59
CA LEU A 92 -12.48 7.06 -7.15
C LEU A 92 -11.16 7.36 -6.43
N ALA A 93 -10.14 7.89 -7.12
CA ALA A 93 -8.79 8.04 -6.57
C ALA A 93 -8.74 8.69 -5.19
N LYS A 94 -9.49 9.79 -5.01
CA LYS A 94 -9.54 10.50 -3.72
C LYS A 94 -10.13 9.62 -2.61
N GLU A 95 -11.26 8.98 -2.86
CA GLU A 95 -11.94 8.15 -1.87
C GLU A 95 -11.14 6.88 -1.55
N ALA A 96 -10.54 6.26 -2.57
CA ALA A 96 -9.66 5.11 -2.44
C ALA A 96 -8.44 5.45 -1.58
N HIS A 97 -7.75 6.58 -1.86
CA HIS A 97 -6.61 7.05 -1.07
C HIS A 97 -6.99 7.29 0.40
N GLU A 98 -8.05 8.06 0.64
CA GLU A 98 -8.51 8.40 2.01
C GLU A 98 -8.89 7.14 2.81
N THR A 99 -9.58 6.19 2.16
CA THR A 99 -9.97 4.92 2.77
C THR A 99 -8.75 4.05 3.05
N ALA A 100 -7.91 3.82 2.04
CA ALA A 100 -6.72 2.99 2.15
C ALA A 100 -5.75 3.51 3.22
N HIS A 101 -5.50 4.82 3.26
CA HIS A 101 -4.63 5.46 4.25
C HIS A 101 -5.22 5.33 5.68
N ARG A 102 -6.53 5.55 5.85
CA ARG A 102 -7.21 5.35 7.14
C ARG A 102 -7.07 3.90 7.63
N LEU A 103 -7.27 2.93 6.73
CA LEU A 103 -7.14 1.51 7.04
C LEU A 103 -5.68 1.11 7.31
N ALA A 104 -4.73 1.68 6.58
CA ALA A 104 -3.31 1.43 6.79
C ALA A 104 -2.89 1.85 8.21
N ARG A 105 -3.38 3.02 8.65
CA ARG A 105 -3.23 3.45 10.05
C ARG A 105 -3.92 2.49 11.02
N LYS A 106 -5.17 2.10 10.77
CA LYS A 106 -5.94 1.21 11.66
C LYS A 106 -5.26 -0.14 11.87
N TYR A 107 -4.77 -0.75 10.79
CA TYR A 107 -4.20 -2.09 10.79
C TYR A 107 -2.67 -2.11 10.91
N GLN A 108 -2.05 -0.93 11.05
CA GLN A 108 -0.61 -0.79 11.24
C GLN A 108 0.19 -1.47 10.11
N VAL A 109 -0.20 -1.19 8.86
CA VAL A 109 0.54 -1.59 7.65
C VAL A 109 1.15 -0.34 6.99
N GLY A 110 2.24 -0.53 6.25
CA GLY A 110 2.84 0.53 5.45
C GLY A 110 1.99 0.91 4.25
N PHE A 111 2.23 2.10 3.72
CA PHE A 111 1.44 2.70 2.63
C PHE A 111 2.35 3.42 1.63
N TYR A 112 2.09 3.22 0.34
CA TYR A 112 2.77 3.90 -0.76
C TYR A 112 1.79 4.15 -1.92
N ASP A 113 1.87 5.35 -2.52
CA ASP A 113 1.06 5.77 -3.66
C ASP A 113 1.95 5.84 -4.92
N PRO A 114 2.04 4.75 -5.71
CA PRO A 114 2.82 4.75 -6.95
C PRO A 114 2.21 5.64 -8.05
N SER A 115 0.91 5.90 -8.03
CA SER A 115 0.25 6.74 -9.05
C SER A 115 0.68 8.21 -8.98
N PHE A 116 1.07 8.68 -7.80
CA PHE A 116 1.60 10.04 -7.59
C PHE A 116 3.06 10.05 -7.11
N GLU A 117 3.78 8.92 -7.17
CA GLU A 117 5.13 8.76 -6.62
C GLU A 117 5.27 9.28 -5.17
N GLY A 118 4.24 8.99 -4.38
CA GLY A 118 4.04 9.57 -3.05
C GLY A 118 5.13 9.23 -2.03
N PRO A 119 4.99 9.76 -0.80
CA PRO A 119 5.84 9.34 0.30
C PRO A 119 5.63 7.86 0.62
N ILE A 120 6.69 7.21 1.10
CA ILE A 120 6.60 5.87 1.67
C ILE A 120 6.36 6.05 3.16
N LEU A 121 5.25 5.49 3.65
CA LEU A 121 4.80 5.64 5.03
C LEU A 121 4.92 4.32 5.78
N LEU A 122 5.50 4.38 6.97
CA LEU A 122 5.59 3.27 7.92
C LEU A 122 4.69 3.51 9.14
N PRO A 123 4.04 2.47 9.66
CA PRO A 123 3.26 2.57 10.89
C PRO A 123 4.17 2.75 12.12
N GLU A 124 3.97 3.85 12.84
CA GLU A 124 4.68 4.22 14.06
C GLU A 124 3.69 4.63 15.15
N ASN A 125 3.66 3.90 16.26
CA ASN A 125 2.87 4.24 17.45
C ASN A 125 1.38 4.55 17.19
N GLY A 126 0.73 3.84 16.26
CA GLY A 126 -0.69 4.06 15.94
C GLY A 126 -0.95 5.10 14.84
N ASP A 127 0.10 5.70 14.27
CA ASP A 127 0.02 6.60 13.12
C ASP A 127 0.93 6.15 11.97
N LEU A 128 0.95 6.89 10.85
CA LEU A 128 1.84 6.66 9.71
C LEU A 128 2.93 7.75 9.65
N GLY A 129 4.18 7.36 9.84
CA GLY A 129 5.37 8.21 9.73
C GLY A 129 6.07 8.05 8.38
N LEU A 130 6.81 9.07 7.95
CA LEU A 130 7.67 8.98 6.76
C LEU A 130 8.84 8.05 7.04
N ILE A 131 9.28 7.28 6.04
CA ILE A 131 10.61 6.67 6.13
C ILE A 131 11.65 7.80 6.27
N GLU A 132 12.46 7.76 7.33
CA GLU A 132 13.55 8.73 7.47
C GLU A 132 14.55 8.49 6.32
N GLU A 133 14.71 9.46 5.43
CA GLU A 133 15.90 9.52 4.60
C GLU A 133 17.09 9.72 5.53
N VAL A 134 17.78 8.63 5.86
CA VAL A 134 19.14 8.75 6.40
C VAL A 134 19.96 9.33 5.27
N ASP A 135 20.13 10.65 5.27
CA ASP A 135 21.07 11.33 4.39
C ASP A 135 22.48 10.84 4.74
N GLN A 136 22.89 9.74 4.11
CA GLN A 136 24.22 9.16 4.27
C GLN A 136 25.31 10.10 3.76
N GLN A 137 24.95 11.22 3.10
CA GLN A 137 25.90 12.22 2.62
C GLN A 137 26.15 13.36 3.62
N ASN A 138 25.37 13.49 4.70
CA ASN A 138 25.60 14.55 5.69
C ASN A 138 25.06 14.25 7.11
N PRO A 139 25.75 13.43 7.92
CA PRO A 139 25.32 13.10 9.29
C PRO A 139 25.29 14.29 10.28
N GLY A 140 25.61 15.52 9.83
CA GLY A 140 25.77 16.71 10.66
C GLY A 140 24.64 17.74 10.64
N LEU A 141 23.67 17.68 9.72
CA LEU A 141 22.63 18.72 9.61
C LEU A 141 21.33 18.33 10.30
N LYS A 142 21.35 18.33 11.64
CA LYS A 142 20.12 18.41 12.43
C LYS A 142 19.53 19.82 12.33
N LYS A 143 18.55 20.00 11.44
CA LYS A 143 17.21 20.58 11.71
C LYS A 143 16.42 20.74 10.39
N PRO A 144 15.14 20.37 10.36
CA PRO A 144 14.29 20.60 9.19
C PRO A 144 14.06 22.08 8.90
N TRP A 145 13.98 22.43 7.61
CA TRP A 145 13.84 23.79 7.10
C TRP A 145 12.53 24.49 7.50
N TRP A 146 11.50 23.75 7.92
CA TRP A 146 10.24 24.31 8.44
C TRP A 146 10.31 24.82 9.89
N LYS A 147 11.51 24.86 10.51
CA LYS A 147 11.77 25.52 11.80
C LYS A 147 12.60 26.81 11.70
N LEU A 148 12.84 27.33 10.49
CA LEU A 148 13.50 28.62 10.29
C LEU A 148 12.47 29.67 9.82
N ARG A 149 11.94 30.37 10.83
CA ARG A 149 11.16 31.61 10.80
C ARG A 149 9.67 31.53 10.49
#